data_AF-A0A382WPS6-F1
#
_entry.id   AF-A0A382WPS6-F1
#
_cell.length_a   1.000
_cell.length_b   1.000
_cell.length_c   1.000
_cell.angle_alpha   90.00
_cell.angle_beta   90.00
_cell.angle_gamma   90.00
#
_symmetry.space_group_name_H-M   'P 1'
#
loop_
_entity.id
_entity.type
_entity.pdbx_description
1 polymer ?
#
loop_
_entity_poly.entity_id
_entity_poly.type
_entity_poly.pdbx_seq_one_letter_code
_entity_poly.pdbx_strand_id
1 'polypeptide(L)'
;YSLNKRLDITDGLLNALQDRIGINVIGFFIAPQRRDLQSAFRISGIDKWQDKEMVKKLSSKFNKDQSVVLDSNGYSNFIVVKGGDDLDTETSDLKINSDMKKGAMTTAFKKHQKNKSFNRVVLNKFVELIS
;
A
#
# COMPACT_ATOMS: atom_id res chain seq x y z
N TYR A 1 3.80 1.70 -32.07
CA TYR A 1 3.95 1.48 -30.61
C TYR A 1 4.69 0.18 -30.38
N SER A 2 6.00 0.22 -30.12
CA SER A 2 6.76 -0.97 -29.74
C SER A 2 6.58 -1.24 -28.25
N LEU A 3 5.58 -2.05 -27.92
CA LEU A 3 5.30 -2.52 -26.56
C LEU A 3 6.23 -3.69 -26.22
N ASN A 4 7.47 -3.41 -25.80
CA ASN A 4 8.48 -4.45 -25.58
C ASN A 4 8.67 -4.83 -24.10
N LYS A 5 7.87 -4.28 -23.17
CA LYS A 5 7.74 -4.79 -21.80
C LYS A 5 6.27 -5.03 -21.45
N ARG A 6 6.02 -6.06 -20.63
CA ARG A 6 4.67 -6.39 -20.08
C ARG A 6 4.03 -5.22 -19.33
N LEU A 7 4.85 -4.32 -18.77
CA LEU A 7 4.40 -3.10 -18.10
C LEU A 7 3.79 -2.13 -19.13
N ASP A 8 4.52 -1.83 -20.21
CA ASP A 8 4.04 -0.96 -21.29
C ASP A 8 2.67 -1.40 -21.88
N ILE A 9 2.43 -2.72 -21.96
CA ILE A 9 1.14 -3.26 -22.43
C ILE A 9 0.02 -2.95 -21.44
N THR A 10 0.27 -3.15 -20.15
CA THR A 10 -0.71 -2.85 -19.09
C THR A 10 -1.02 -1.35 -19.09
N ASP A 11 0.01 -0.51 -19.18
CA ASP A 11 -0.14 0.93 -19.19
C ASP A 11 -0.95 1.41 -20.39
N GLY A 12 -0.65 0.86 -21.58
CA GLY A 12 -1.39 1.17 -22.80
C GLY A 12 -2.87 0.78 -22.72
N LEU A 13 -3.18 -0.37 -22.13
CA LEU A 13 -4.57 -0.82 -21.95
C LEU A 13 -5.33 0.05 -20.95
N LEU A 14 -4.69 0.38 -19.81
CA LEU A 14 -5.33 1.19 -18.78
C LEU A 14 -5.52 2.64 -19.24
N ASN A 15 -4.54 3.23 -19.93
CA ASN A 15 -4.68 4.56 -20.52
C ASN A 15 -5.79 4.57 -21.58
N ALA A 16 -5.84 3.57 -22.47
CA ALA A 16 -6.92 3.48 -23.45
C ALA A 16 -8.31 3.32 -22.81
N LEU A 17 -8.39 2.65 -21.66
CA LEU A 17 -9.61 2.52 -20.88
C LEU A 17 -10.04 3.85 -20.24
N GLN A 18 -9.10 4.59 -19.66
CA GLN A 18 -9.33 5.91 -19.10
C GLN A 18 -9.77 6.90 -20.19
N ASP A 19 -9.05 6.94 -21.31
CA ASP A 19 -9.33 7.87 -22.42
C ASP A 19 -10.70 7.62 -23.07
N ARG A 20 -11.13 6.36 -23.19
CA ARG A 20 -12.40 6.03 -23.86
C ARG A 20 -13.63 6.15 -22.96
N ILE A 21 -13.49 5.89 -21.67
CA ILE A 21 -14.63 5.79 -20.74
C ILE A 21 -14.65 6.97 -19.75
N GLY A 22 -13.55 7.71 -19.61
CA GLY A 22 -13.45 8.86 -18.70
C GLY A 22 -13.45 8.45 -17.22
N ILE A 23 -12.91 7.26 -16.90
CA ILE A 23 -12.87 6.72 -15.53
C ILE A 23 -11.49 6.87 -14.90
N ASN A 24 -11.43 6.98 -13.58
CA ASN A 24 -10.17 6.88 -12.83
C ASN A 24 -9.89 5.42 -12.48
N VAL A 25 -8.69 4.92 -12.81
CA VAL A 25 -8.27 3.56 -12.48
C VAL A 25 -7.35 3.60 -11.27
N ILE A 26 -7.85 3.11 -10.14
CA ILE A 26 -7.10 2.99 -8.90
C ILE A 26 -6.60 1.55 -8.77
N GLY A 27 -5.29 1.37 -8.62
CA GLY A 27 -4.68 0.08 -8.35
C GLY A 27 -4.33 -0.08 -6.88
N PHE A 28 -4.58 -1.27 -6.33
CA PHE A 28 -4.22 -1.64 -4.96
C PHE A 28 -3.22 -2.79 -4.97
N PHE A 29 -2.18 -2.68 -4.15
CA PHE A 29 -1.17 -3.73 -4.01
C PHE A 29 -0.85 -3.97 -2.54
N ILE A 30 -1.00 -5.22 -2.09
CA ILE A 30 -0.70 -5.62 -0.72
C ILE A 30 0.74 -6.14 -0.68
N ALA A 31 1.59 -5.48 0.09
CA ALA A 31 3.00 -5.82 0.26
C ALA A 31 3.26 -6.29 1.70
N PRO A 32 3.13 -7.60 2.00
CA PRO A 32 3.40 -8.13 3.33
C PRO A 32 4.89 -8.13 3.68
N GLN A 33 5.77 -8.36 2.69
CA GLN A 33 7.21 -8.40 2.89
C GLN A 33 7.92 -7.30 2.10
N ARG A 34 9.17 -7.02 2.48
CA ARG A 34 10.01 -6.04 1.76
C ARG A 34 10.20 -6.38 0.28
N ARG A 35 10.24 -7.67 -0.08
CA ARG A 35 10.34 -8.10 -1.47
C ARG A 35 9.10 -7.72 -2.29
N ASP A 36 7.92 -7.72 -1.66
CA ASP A 36 6.66 -7.39 -2.32
C ASP A 36 6.57 -5.88 -2.56
N LEU A 37 7.08 -5.07 -1.63
CA LEU A 37 7.25 -3.63 -1.84
C LEU A 37 8.19 -3.34 -3.02
N GLN A 38 9.28 -4.10 -3.17
CA GLN A 38 10.18 -3.98 -4.32
C GLN A 38 9.49 -4.38 -5.63
N SER A 39 8.64 -5.41 -5.60
CA SER A 39 7.79 -5.77 -6.74
C SER A 39 6.85 -4.63 -7.12
N ALA A 40 6.24 -3.97 -6.14
CA ALA A 40 5.36 -2.82 -6.37
C ALA A 40 6.10 -1.63 -7.01
N PHE A 41 7.32 -1.33 -6.55
CA PHE A 41 8.18 -0.33 -7.20
C PHE A 41 8.46 -0.68 -8.65
N ARG A 42 8.83 -1.94 -8.93
CA ARG A 42 9.10 -2.39 -10.29
C ARG A 42 7.86 -2.30 -11.21
N ILE A 43 6.68 -2.64 -10.68
CA ILE A 43 5.41 -2.52 -11.41
C ILE A 43 5.12 -1.05 -11.73
N SER A 44 5.46 -0.14 -10.83
CA SER A 44 5.27 1.30 -11.01
C SER A 44 6.38 1.96 -11.85
N GLY A 45 7.29 1.17 -12.44
CA GLY A 45 8.40 1.69 -13.25
C GLY A 45 9.57 2.28 -12.45
N ILE A 46 9.57 2.18 -11.12
CA ILE A 46 10.65 2.67 -10.25
C ILE A 46 11.79 1.65 -10.25
N ASP A 47 12.99 2.07 -10.67
CA ASP A 47 14.18 1.20 -10.68
C ASP A 47 14.99 1.44 -9.40
N LYS A 48 15.11 0.42 -8.57
CA LYS A 48 15.85 0.49 -7.29
C LYS A 48 17.31 0.97 -7.44
N TRP A 49 17.96 0.66 -8.55
CA TRP A 49 19.36 1.01 -8.78
C TRP A 49 19.53 2.45 -9.25
N GLN A 50 18.57 2.95 -10.04
CA GLN A 50 18.55 4.32 -10.55
C GLN A 50 17.96 5.30 -9.53
N ASP A 51 16.91 4.89 -8.80
CA ASP A 51 16.08 5.73 -7.94
C ASP A 51 16.31 5.49 -6.43
N LYS A 52 17.57 5.26 -6.02
CA LYS A 52 17.91 4.83 -4.64
C LYS A 52 17.33 5.74 -3.56
N GLU A 53 17.40 7.06 -3.74
CA GLU A 53 16.88 8.02 -2.75
C GLU A 53 15.35 8.01 -2.68
N MET A 54 14.69 7.96 -3.83
CA MET A 54 13.23 7.86 -3.92
C MET A 54 12.75 6.57 -3.25
N VAL A 55 13.35 5.43 -3.57
CA VAL A 55 13.03 4.14 -2.95
C VAL A 55 13.24 4.18 -1.44
N LYS A 56 14.31 4.83 -0.95
CA LYS A 56 14.53 5.00 0.49
C LYS A 56 13.43 5.85 1.14
N LYS A 57 13.06 6.97 0.50
CA LYS A 57 11.99 7.86 0.98
C LYS A 57 10.63 7.17 1.00
N LEU A 58 10.27 6.48 -0.08
CA LEU A 58 9.03 5.72 -0.20
C LEU A 58 8.97 4.57 0.78
N SER A 59 10.08 3.83 0.96
CA SER A 59 10.16 2.76 1.97
C SER A 59 10.02 3.30 3.39
N SER A 60 10.60 4.46 3.69
CA SER A 60 10.43 5.12 5.00
C SER A 60 8.97 5.52 5.24
N LYS A 61 8.34 6.17 4.24
CA LYS A 61 6.93 6.54 4.26
C LYS A 61 6.02 5.32 4.43
N PHE A 62 6.28 4.25 3.69
CA PHE A 62 5.56 2.98 3.81
C PHE A 62 5.70 2.36 5.21
N ASN A 63 6.87 2.40 5.83
CA ASN A 63 7.05 1.87 7.19
C ASN A 63 6.41 2.76 8.27
N LYS A 64 6.28 4.06 8.02
CA LYS A 64 5.63 5.00 8.95
C LYS A 64 4.11 4.93 8.83
N ASP A 65 3.60 5.09 7.62
CA ASP A 65 2.18 5.27 7.34
C ASP A 65 1.49 3.93 7.01
N GLN A 66 2.24 2.82 7.02
CA GLN A 66 1.83 1.47 6.59
C GLN A 66 1.26 1.42 5.16
N SER A 67 1.39 2.51 4.39
CA SER A 67 0.85 2.66 3.06
C SER A 67 1.61 3.74 2.30
N VAL A 68 1.73 3.60 0.99
CA VAL A 68 2.35 4.59 0.11
C VAL A 68 1.60 4.63 -1.22
N VAL A 69 1.43 5.82 -1.78
CA VAL A 69 0.89 5.99 -3.14
C VAL A 69 2.10 6.14 -4.06
N LEU A 70 2.09 5.40 -5.15
CA LEU A 70 3.09 5.43 -6.21
C LEU A 70 2.43 6.02 -7.46
N ASP A 71 3.18 6.87 -8.14
CA ASP A 71 2.84 7.30 -9.48
C ASP A 71 3.22 6.14 -10.41
N SER A 72 2.21 5.47 -10.96
CA SER A 72 2.40 4.38 -11.92
C SER A 72 1.94 4.86 -13.27
N ASN A 73 2.74 4.60 -14.30
CA ASN A 73 2.26 4.72 -15.66
C ASN A 73 1.04 3.78 -15.80
N GLY A 74 -0.09 4.28 -16.33
CA GLY A 74 -1.31 3.48 -16.52
C GLY A 74 -2.36 3.53 -15.41
N TYR A 75 -1.99 3.66 -14.14
CA TYR A 75 -2.97 3.83 -13.05
C TYR A 75 -3.11 5.31 -12.70
N SER A 76 -4.32 5.81 -12.52
CA SER A 76 -4.53 7.17 -12.01
C SER A 76 -3.91 7.32 -10.62
N ASN A 77 -3.99 6.26 -9.79
CA ASN A 77 -3.31 6.15 -8.51
C ASN A 77 -2.98 4.69 -8.19
N PHE A 78 -1.75 4.41 -7.75
CA PHE A 78 -1.35 3.06 -7.32
C PHE A 78 -1.01 3.03 -5.83
N ILE A 79 -1.90 2.47 -5.03
CA ILE A 79 -1.76 2.42 -3.57
C ILE A 79 -1.13 1.10 -3.16
N VAL A 80 0.02 1.18 -2.51
CA VAL A 80 0.70 0.04 -1.88
C VAL A 80 0.41 0.05 -0.39
N VAL A 81 -0.19 -1.02 0.10
CA VAL A 81 -0.63 -1.19 1.48
C VAL A 81 0.18 -2.29 2.15
N LYS A 82 0.60 -2.08 3.39
CA LYS A 82 1.35 -3.10 4.12
C LYS A 82 0.44 -4.26 4.52
N GLY A 83 0.86 -5.47 4.14
CA GLY A 83 0.14 -6.71 4.42
C GLY A 83 0.68 -7.46 5.65
N GLY A 84 0.19 -8.68 5.83
CA GLY A 84 0.56 -9.57 6.94
C GLY A 84 -0.37 -9.38 8.15
N ASP A 85 0.11 -9.71 9.35
CA ASP A 85 -0.64 -9.59 10.61
C ASP A 85 -1.16 -8.17 10.92
N ASP A 86 -0.60 -7.16 10.25
CA ASP A 86 -1.04 -5.77 10.33
C ASP A 86 -2.34 -5.50 9.54
N LEU A 87 -2.71 -6.38 8.60
CA LEU A 87 -3.92 -6.31 7.78
C LEU A 87 -5.03 -7.26 8.29
N ASP A 88 -4.80 -7.96 9.39
CA ASP A 88 -5.75 -8.89 9.97
C ASP A 88 -7.02 -8.13 10.41
N THR A 89 -8.13 -8.40 9.71
CA THR A 89 -9.43 -7.74 9.87
C THR A 89 -10.28 -8.38 10.95
N GLU A 90 -9.80 -9.42 11.62
CA GLU A 90 -10.29 -9.73 12.95
C GLU A 90 -10.03 -8.47 13.80
N THR A 91 -11.08 -7.67 13.95
CA THR A 91 -11.17 -6.62 14.95
C THR A 91 -11.07 -7.37 16.26
N SER A 92 -9.83 -7.64 16.66
CA SER A 92 -9.53 -8.42 17.82
C SER A 92 -9.99 -7.53 18.95
N ASP A 93 -11.17 -7.84 19.48
CA ASP A 93 -11.58 -7.36 20.77
C ASP A 93 -10.38 -7.46 21.68
N LEU A 94 -10.17 -6.42 22.47
CA LEU A 94 -8.97 -6.25 23.24
C LEU A 94 -8.93 -7.35 24.32
N LYS A 95 -8.43 -8.54 23.97
CA LYS A 95 -8.42 -9.75 24.80
C LYS A 95 -7.37 -9.60 25.88
N ILE A 96 -7.76 -8.93 26.96
CA ILE A 96 -6.98 -8.84 28.19
C ILE A 96 -7.55 -9.87 29.18
N ASN A 97 -6.68 -10.76 29.66
CA ASN A 97 -6.98 -11.60 30.81
C ASN A 97 -6.24 -11.06 32.06
N SER A 98 -6.82 -11.23 33.25
CA SER A 98 -6.23 -10.84 34.54
C SER A 98 -4.89 -11.52 34.82
N ASP A 99 -4.65 -12.69 34.22
CA ASP A 99 -3.41 -13.46 34.38
C ASP A 99 -2.27 -12.99 33.44
N MET A 100 -2.55 -12.04 32.54
CA MET A 100 -1.53 -11.52 31.61
C MET A 100 -0.51 -10.65 32.33
N LYS A 101 0.77 -10.92 32.07
CA LYS A 101 1.87 -10.05 32.51
C LYS A 101 1.66 -8.63 31.96
N LYS A 102 2.02 -7.62 32.76
CA LYS A 102 1.91 -6.17 32.41
C LYS A 102 2.45 -5.84 31.00
N GLY A 103 3.54 -6.48 30.59
CA GLY A 103 4.12 -6.31 29.25
C GLY A 103 3.21 -6.83 28.12
N ALA A 104 2.53 -7.95 28.33
CA ALA A 104 1.61 -8.52 27.35
C ALA A 104 0.34 -7.67 27.18
N MET A 105 -0.21 -7.12 28.28
CA MET A 105 -1.29 -6.12 28.23
C MET A 105 -0.89 -4.90 27.40
N THR A 106 0.30 -4.33 27.67
CA THR A 106 0.79 -3.14 26.97
C THR A 106 0.91 -3.39 25.46
N THR A 107 1.41 -4.56 25.07
CA THR A 107 1.52 -4.95 23.67
C THR A 107 0.15 -5.14 23.01
N ALA A 108 -0.80 -5.79 23.68
CA ALA A 108 -2.17 -5.96 23.18
C ALA A 108 -2.86 -4.61 22.95
N PHE A 109 -2.74 -3.68 23.90
CA PHE A 109 -3.25 -2.31 23.76
C PHE A 109 -2.64 -1.57 22.58
N LYS A 110 -1.32 -1.65 22.41
CA LYS A 110 -0.61 -1.03 21.28
C LYS A 110 -1.05 -1.62 19.94
N LYS A 111 -1.23 -2.95 19.85
CA LYS A 111 -1.67 -3.63 18.62
C LYS A 111 -3.07 -3.18 18.21
N HIS A 112 -4.02 -3.17 19.14
CA HIS A 112 -5.39 -2.75 18.86
C HIS A 112 -5.51 -1.27 18.44
N GLN A 113 -4.75 -0.36 19.08
CA GLN A 113 -4.68 1.05 18.65
C GLN A 113 -4.11 1.20 17.22
N LYS A 114 -3.08 0.42 16.89
CA LYS A 114 -2.43 0.46 15.56
C LYS A 114 -3.40 0.05 14.45
N ASN A 115 -4.17 -1.02 14.63
CA ASN A 115 -5.12 -1.50 13.62
C ASN A 115 -6.22 -0.47 13.30
N LYS A 116 -6.76 0.23 14.31
CA LYS A 116 -7.75 1.30 14.10
C LYS A 116 -7.17 2.49 13.32
N SER A 117 -5.96 2.92 13.67
CA SER A 117 -5.28 4.02 12.97
C SER A 117 -4.97 3.65 11.52
N PHE A 118 -4.59 2.40 11.26
CA PHE A 118 -4.24 1.91 9.93
C PHE A 118 -5.44 1.92 8.98
N ASN A 119 -6.57 1.34 9.40
CA ASN A 119 -7.80 1.32 8.61
C ASN A 119 -8.28 2.74 8.27
N ARG A 120 -8.17 3.69 9.20
CA ARG A 120 -8.49 5.10 8.97
C ARG A 120 -7.59 5.75 7.91
N VAL A 121 -6.29 5.47 7.90
CA VAL A 121 -5.36 6.04 6.92
C VAL A 121 -5.65 5.53 5.51
N VAL A 122 -5.96 4.25 5.35
CA VAL A 122 -6.32 3.66 4.05
C VAL A 122 -7.63 4.26 3.53
N LEU A 123 -8.66 4.38 4.40
CA LEU A 123 -9.93 5.01 4.06
C LEU A 123 -9.78 6.48 3.69
N ASN A 124 -9.02 7.26 4.47
CA ASN A 124 -8.79 8.68 4.18
C ASN A 124 -8.11 8.86 2.82
N LYS A 125 -7.09 8.07 2.51
CA LYS A 125 -6.46 8.09 1.19
C LYS A 125 -7.43 7.73 0.09
N PHE A 126 -8.29 6.73 0.29
CA PHE A 126 -9.32 6.39 -0.69
C PHE A 126 -10.30 7.54 -0.93
N VAL A 127 -10.73 8.24 0.12
CA VAL A 127 -11.61 9.42 0.00
C VAL A 127 -10.91 10.56 -0.74
N GLU A 128 -9.65 10.84 -0.44
CA GLU A 128 -8.83 11.86 -1.14
C GLU A 128 -8.68 11.57 -2.65
N LEU A 129 -8.76 10.31 -3.07
CA LEU A 129 -8.63 9.92 -4.47
C LEU A 129 -9.94 9.99 -5.27
N ILE A 130 -11.08 10.02 -4.58
CA ILE A 130 -12.41 10.07 -5.20
C ILE A 130 -12.99 11.50 -5.18
N SER A 131 -12.58 12.30 -4.20
CA SER A 131 -13.05 13.68 -4.01
C SER A 131 -12.32 14.66 -4.93
#